data_AF-A0AAN7XX65-F1
#
_entry.id   AF-A0AAN7XX65-F1
#
_cell.length_a   1.000
_cell.length_b   1.000
_cell.length_c   1.000
_cell.angle_alpha   90.00
_cell.angle_beta   90.00
_cell.angle_gamma   90.00
#
_symmetry.space_group_name_H-M   'P 1'
#
loop_
_entity.id
_entity.type
_entity.pdbx_description
1 polymer ?
#
loop_
_entity_poly.entity_id
_entity_poly.type
_entity_poly.pdbx_seq_one_letter_code
_entity_poly.pdbx_strand_id
1 'polypeptide(L)'
;MRRNALRVAEVWMDEYKHNVNLAWNLPFENHGIDIGDVTERKELRKRLNCKPFKWYLENVYPKLDPLDNLVAYGGMKNLDANMCLDQGPVLETHQSPTIATTMDLR
;
A
#
# COMPACT_ATOMS: atom_id res chain seq x y z
N MET A 1 -12.43 5.96 4.58
CA MET A 1 -12.01 5.11 3.44
C MET A 1 -11.25 3.85 3.85
N ARG A 2 -10.31 3.92 4.83
CA ARG A 2 -9.41 2.79 5.18
C ARG A 2 -10.11 1.46 5.45
N ARG A 3 -11.19 1.46 6.23
CA ARG A 3 -11.98 0.25 6.55
C ARG A 3 -12.37 -0.56 5.32
N ASN A 4 -12.89 0.09 4.27
CA ASN A 4 -13.42 -0.63 3.12
C ASN A 4 -12.31 -1.27 2.28
N ALA A 5 -11.17 -0.61 2.09
CA ALA A 5 -10.08 -1.24 1.35
C ALA A 5 -9.40 -2.34 2.18
N LEU A 6 -9.31 -2.21 3.51
CA LEU A 6 -8.84 -3.31 4.36
C LEU A 6 -9.75 -4.54 4.27
N ARG A 7 -11.08 -4.35 4.17
CA ARG A 7 -12.01 -5.46 3.89
C ARG A 7 -11.75 -6.11 2.54
N VAL A 8 -11.46 -5.32 1.51
CA VAL A 8 -11.10 -5.85 0.18
C VAL A 8 -9.79 -6.63 0.27
N ALA A 9 -8.77 -6.08 0.91
CA ALA A 9 -7.47 -6.72 1.09
C ALA A 9 -7.60 -8.05 1.83
N GLU A 10 -8.35 -8.08 2.92
CA GLU A 10 -8.58 -9.29 3.73
C GLU A 10 -9.34 -10.39 2.98
N VAL A 11 -10.19 -10.04 2.01
CA VAL A 11 -10.97 -11.02 1.24
C VAL A 11 -10.23 -11.47 -0.02
N TRP A 12 -9.48 -10.59 -0.68
CA TRP A 12 -9.03 -10.81 -2.06
C TRP A 12 -7.52 -10.81 -2.26
N MET A 13 -6.73 -10.21 -1.36
CA MET A 13 -5.29 -9.97 -1.59
C MET A 13 -4.38 -11.02 -0.96
N ASP A 14 -4.93 -12.05 -0.30
CA ASP A 14 -4.15 -13.16 0.27
C ASP A 14 -2.95 -12.66 1.12
N GLU A 15 -1.75 -13.20 0.89
CA GLU A 15 -0.50 -12.76 1.53
C GLU A 15 -0.12 -11.32 1.19
N TYR A 16 -0.54 -10.79 0.03
CA TYR A 16 -0.19 -9.46 -0.46
C TYR A 16 -0.91 -8.31 0.25
N LYS A 17 -1.85 -8.61 1.16
CA LYS A 17 -2.56 -7.58 1.95
C LYS A 17 -1.62 -6.71 2.79
N HIS A 18 -0.41 -7.19 3.11
CA HIS A 18 0.61 -6.41 3.80
C HIS A 18 1.02 -5.15 3.00
N ASN A 19 0.96 -5.18 1.66
CA ASN A 19 1.21 -4.01 0.82
C ASN A 19 0.23 -2.85 1.10
N VAL A 20 -1.01 -3.17 1.47
CA VAL A 20 -2.01 -2.15 1.85
C VAL A 20 -1.66 -1.53 3.21
N ASN A 21 -1.15 -2.35 4.14
CA ASN A 21 -0.68 -1.86 5.43
C ASN A 21 0.51 -0.91 5.25
N LEU A 22 1.49 -1.30 4.41
CA LEU A 22 2.63 -0.45 4.04
C LEU A 22 2.20 0.88 3.44
N ALA A 23 1.32 0.84 2.43
CA ALA A 23 0.87 2.03 1.71
C ALA A 23 0.18 3.06 2.61
N TRP A 24 -0.39 2.63 3.74
CA TRP A 24 -1.07 3.49 4.71
C TRP A 24 -0.32 3.66 6.04
N ASN A 25 0.93 3.17 6.11
CA ASN A 25 1.75 3.21 7.31
C ASN A 25 1.03 2.60 8.54
N LEU A 26 0.36 1.47 8.32
CA LEU A 26 -0.31 0.71 9.36
C LEU A 26 0.61 -0.40 9.88
N PRO A 27 0.63 -0.66 11.21
CA PRO A 27 1.21 -1.87 11.76
C PRO A 27 0.66 -3.13 11.07
N PHE A 28 1.51 -4.12 10.80
CA PHE A 28 1.07 -5.37 10.18
C PHE A 28 0.12 -6.17 11.06
N GLU A 29 0.30 -6.06 12.36
CA GLU A 29 -0.56 -6.65 13.38
C GLU A 29 -1.13 -5.55 14.26
N ASN A 30 -2.37 -5.73 14.72
CA ASN A 30 -2.98 -4.88 15.73
C ASN A 30 -3.01 -3.37 15.39
N HIS A 31 -3.21 -3.03 14.12
CA HIS A 31 -3.38 -1.62 13.68
C HIS A 31 -4.64 -0.93 14.24
N GLY A 32 -5.44 -1.60 15.07
CA GLY A 32 -6.57 -1.00 15.81
C GLY A 32 -7.79 -0.62 14.97
N ILE A 33 -7.85 -1.01 13.70
CA ILE A 33 -8.98 -0.69 12.81
C ILE A 33 -9.91 -1.88 12.76
N ASP A 34 -11.14 -1.70 13.23
CA ASP A 34 -12.19 -2.70 13.08
C ASP A 34 -12.71 -2.73 11.63
N ILE A 35 -12.39 -3.81 10.93
CA ILE A 35 -12.86 -4.08 9.56
C ILE A 35 -14.24 -4.77 9.53
N GLY A 36 -14.75 -5.20 10.69
CA GLY A 36 -15.95 -6.01 10.85
C GLY A 36 -15.82 -7.42 10.27
N ASP A 37 -16.89 -8.20 10.37
CA ASP A 37 -16.91 -9.56 9.81
C ASP A 37 -16.90 -9.54 8.27
N VAL A 38 -16.08 -10.43 7.70
CA VAL A 38 -15.92 -10.67 6.25
C VAL A 38 -16.16 -12.13 5.87
N THR A 39 -16.66 -12.96 6.79
CA THR A 39 -16.87 -14.40 6.60
C THR A 39 -17.72 -14.70 5.38
N GLU A 40 -18.87 -14.04 5.23
CA GLU A 40 -19.76 -14.22 4.06
C GLU A 40 -19.05 -13.95 2.72
N ARG A 41 -18.16 -12.95 2.69
CA ARG A 41 -17.40 -12.60 1.47
C ARG A 41 -16.29 -13.62 1.19
N LYS A 42 -15.63 -14.13 2.22
CA LYS A 42 -14.66 -15.24 2.07
C LYS A 42 -15.35 -16.52 1.60
N GLU A 43 -16.54 -16.83 2.10
CA GLU A 43 -17.34 -17.96 1.63
C GLU A 43 -17.80 -17.79 0.18
N LEU A 44 -18.23 -16.60 -0.20
CA LEU A 44 -18.57 -16.30 -1.60
C LEU A 44 -17.39 -16.57 -2.54
N ARG A 45 -16.19 -16.08 -2.17
CA ARG A 45 -14.95 -16.33 -2.94
C ARG A 45 -14.68 -17.82 -3.10
N LYS A 46 -14.90 -18.62 -2.04
CA LYS A 46 -14.78 -20.08 -2.08
C LYS A 46 -15.83 -20.73 -3.00
N ARG A 47 -17.12 -20.36 -2.84
CA ARG A 47 -18.22 -20.91 -3.64
C ARG A 47 -18.06 -20.65 -5.14
N LEU A 48 -17.53 -19.48 -5.51
CA LEU A 48 -17.28 -19.12 -6.90
C LEU A 48 -15.96 -19.68 -7.46
N ASN A 49 -15.20 -20.44 -6.65
CA ASN A 49 -13.92 -21.02 -7.03
C ASN A 49 -12.94 -19.97 -7.64
N CYS A 50 -12.89 -18.79 -7.02
CA CYS A 50 -12.04 -17.70 -7.49
C CYS A 50 -10.55 -18.06 -7.42
N LYS A 51 -9.75 -17.50 -8.33
CA LYS A 51 -8.29 -17.68 -8.36
C LYS A 51 -7.60 -16.93 -7.19
N PRO A 52 -6.40 -17.37 -6.78
CA PRO A 52 -5.58 -16.65 -5.79
C PRO A 52 -5.09 -15.30 -6.33
N PHE A 53 -4.73 -14.36 -5.45
CA PHE A 53 -4.27 -13.03 -5.85
C PHE A 53 -2.96 -13.08 -6.65
N LYS A 54 -2.08 -14.03 -6.37
CA LYS A 54 -0.90 -14.29 -7.19
C LYS A 54 -1.25 -14.50 -8.68
N TRP A 55 -2.33 -15.24 -8.97
CA TRP A 55 -2.79 -15.41 -10.35
C TRP A 55 -3.21 -14.07 -10.98
N TYR A 56 -3.85 -13.19 -10.21
CA TYR A 56 -4.20 -11.85 -10.68
C TYR A 56 -2.94 -11.03 -11.04
N LEU A 57 -1.91 -11.07 -10.19
CA LEU A 57 -0.64 -10.40 -10.47
C LEU A 57 0.01 -10.97 -11.74
N GLU A 58 0.06 -12.30 -11.88
CA GLU A 58 0.73 -12.93 -13.03
C GLU A 58 -0.04 -12.78 -14.36
N ASN A 59 -1.39 -12.69 -14.33
CA ASN A 59 -2.22 -12.84 -15.54
C ASN A 59 -3.05 -11.59 -15.88
N VAL A 60 -3.42 -10.77 -14.90
CA VAL A 60 -4.28 -9.60 -15.10
C VAL A 60 -3.48 -8.31 -15.01
N TYR A 61 -2.60 -8.18 -14.02
CA TYR A 61 -1.77 -6.99 -13.85
C TYR A 61 -0.27 -7.28 -13.60
N PRO A 62 0.43 -7.89 -14.58
CA PRO A 62 1.83 -8.33 -14.44
C PRO A 62 2.87 -7.23 -14.33
N LYS A 63 2.49 -5.97 -14.60
CA LYS A 63 3.37 -4.82 -14.42
C LYS A 63 3.36 -4.28 -12.99
N LEU A 64 2.44 -4.74 -12.15
CA LEU A 64 2.39 -4.34 -10.76
C LEU A 64 3.42 -5.15 -9.97
N ASP A 65 4.42 -4.47 -9.43
CA ASP A 65 5.46 -5.07 -8.60
C ASP A 65 5.01 -5.06 -7.12
N PRO A 66 4.77 -6.22 -6.49
CA PRO A 66 4.46 -6.29 -5.07
C PRO A 66 5.72 -6.07 -4.22
N LEU A 67 5.58 -5.48 -3.03
CA LEU A 67 6.70 -5.20 -2.12
C LEU A 67 7.10 -6.44 -1.29
N ASP A 68 7.35 -7.58 -1.94
CA ASP A 68 7.56 -8.86 -1.27
C ASP A 68 8.97 -9.01 -0.66
N ASN A 69 9.96 -8.25 -1.16
CA ASN A 69 11.38 -8.35 -0.76
C ASN A 69 11.88 -7.11 0.00
N LEU A 70 11.03 -6.56 0.87
CA LEU A 70 11.32 -5.31 1.57
C LEU A 70 12.23 -5.54 2.78
N VAL A 71 13.43 -4.93 2.77
CA VAL A 71 14.37 -5.00 3.91
C VAL A 71 13.93 -4.07 5.04
N ALA A 72 13.46 -2.87 4.71
CA ALA A 72 13.01 -1.88 5.67
C ALA A 72 11.98 -0.92 5.05
N TYR A 73 11.08 -0.38 5.88
CA TYR A 73 10.14 0.68 5.51
C TYR A 73 9.91 1.60 6.71
N GLY A 74 9.49 2.84 6.44
CA GLY A 74 9.13 3.80 7.48
C GLY A 74 9.62 5.22 7.17
N GLY A 75 9.48 6.10 8.15
CA GLY A 75 10.00 7.47 8.06
C GLY A 75 11.51 7.50 8.30
N MET A 76 12.23 8.32 7.53
CA MET A 76 13.63 8.63 7.79
C MET A 76 13.71 9.93 8.59
N LYS A 77 14.33 9.87 9.79
CA LYS A 77 14.40 11.01 10.71
C LYS A 77 15.81 11.56 10.79
N ASN A 78 15.96 12.86 10.56
CA ASN A 78 17.15 13.61 10.94
C ASN A 78 17.10 13.88 12.45
N LEU A 79 18.11 13.39 13.19
CA LEU A 79 18.16 13.47 14.64
C LEU A 79 18.53 14.88 15.14
N ASP A 80 19.36 15.61 14.40
CA ASP A 80 19.83 16.96 14.77
C ASP A 80 18.70 17.99 14.61
N ALA A 81 17.97 17.93 13.50
CA ALA A 81 16.85 18.82 13.22
C ALA A 81 15.53 18.35 13.86
N ASN A 82 15.49 17.13 14.39
CA ASN A 82 14.26 16.46 14.86
C ASN A 82 13.12 16.45 13.82
N MET A 83 13.47 16.32 12.54
CA MET A 83 12.57 16.37 11.39
C MET A 83 12.61 15.08 10.58
N CYS A 84 11.50 14.71 9.96
CA CYS A 84 11.43 13.59 9.03
C CYS A 84 11.61 14.07 7.59
N LEU A 85 12.24 13.23 6.75
CA LEU A 85 12.20 13.41 5.31
C LEU A 85 10.76 13.28 4.83
N ASP A 86 10.31 14.26 4.05
CA ASP A 86 8.97 14.32 3.48
C ASP A 86 9.09 14.60 1.98
N GLN A 87 8.21 14.02 1.16
CA GLN A 87 8.20 14.25 -0.29
C GLN A 87 7.63 15.62 -0.65
N GLY A 88 7.06 16.33 0.31
CA GLY A 88 6.36 17.59 0.10
C GLY A 88 4.97 17.38 -0.51
N PRO A 89 4.24 18.47 -0.77
CA PRO A 89 2.95 18.41 -1.44
C PRO A 89 3.12 17.84 -2.85
N VAL A 90 2.26 16.89 -3.22
CA VAL A 90 2.14 16.43 -4.62
C VAL A 90 1.58 17.60 -5.43
N LEU A 91 2.39 18.18 -6.32
CA LEU A 91 1.92 19.16 -7.28
C LEU A 91 0.96 18.44 -8.24
N GLU A 92 -0.32 18.81 -8.24
CA GLU A 92 -1.32 18.27 -9.16
C GLU A 92 -0.88 18.52 -10.61
N THR A 93 -0.19 17.55 -11.21
CA THR A 93 0.36 17.68 -12.57
C THR A 93 -0.20 16.56 -13.45
N HIS A 94 -1.44 16.76 -13.89
CA HIS A 94 -1.93 16.16 -15.15
C HIS A 94 -1.29 16.79 -16.40
N GLN A 95 -0.15 17.45 -16.27
CA GLN A 95 0.68 17.90 -17.39
C GLN A 95 2.16 17.79 -17.01
N SER A 96 2.86 16.83 -17.60
CA SER A 96 4.31 16.93 -17.76
C SER A 96 4.64 18.05 -18.78
N PRO A 97 5.86 18.62 -18.80
CA PRO A 97 6.89 18.71 -17.76
C PRO A 97 7.23 20.19 -17.44
N THR A 98 7.72 20.51 -16.25
CA THR A 98 8.54 21.72 -16.09
C THR A 98 9.66 21.47 -15.09
N ILE A 99 10.87 21.61 -15.60
CA ILE A 99 12.14 21.64 -14.88
C ILE A 99 12.14 22.91 -14.01
N ALA A 100 12.30 22.76 -12.69
CA ALA A 100 12.98 23.67 -11.75
C ALA A 100 12.65 23.16 -10.34
N THR A 101 13.61 22.75 -9.53
CA THR A 101 14.48 23.72 -8.87
C THR A 101 15.82 23.07 -8.57
N THR A 102 16.86 23.83 -8.90
CA THR A 102 18.27 23.61 -8.53
C THR A 102 18.42 23.27 -7.05
N MET A 103 19.15 22.19 -6.80
CA MET A 103 19.76 21.88 -5.51
C MET A 103 20.80 22.97 -5.23
N ASP A 104 20.43 23.99 -4.47
CA ASP A 104 21.37 25.01 -3.98
C ASP A 104 22.07 24.41 -2.75
N LEU A 105 23.21 23.76 -3.01
CA LEU A 105 24.18 23.39 -1.98
C LEU A 105 24.93 24.66 -1.59
N ARG A 106 24.74 25.11 -0.35
CA ARG A 106 25.78 25.88 0.37
C ARG A 106 26.68 24.92 1.13
#